data_AF-A0A930WQX0-F1
#
_entry.id   AF-A0A930WQX0-F1
#
_cell.length_a   1.000
_cell.length_b   1.000
_cell.length_c   1.000
_cell.angle_alpha   90.00
_cell.angle_beta   90.00
_cell.angle_gamma   90.00
#
_symmetry.space_group_name_H-M   'P 1'
#
loop_
_entity.id
_entity.type
_entity.pdbx_description
1 polymer ?
#
loop_
_entity_poly.entity_id
_entity_poly.type
_entity_poly.pdbx_seq_one_letter_code
_entity_poly.pdbx_strand_id
1 'polypeptide(L)'
;DDARLADEMISQNLKQPKTITVATYQALHSAINRLEGDAEVEDTDDVVENEHFDFKDVDIIALFKNASLGTLCLDECHHLRNEWWKSLETFRKSFADINVISLTATPPYEGEPALWERYVAMCGEIDEEITVPELVKEGSLCPNQDYVYFSFPTKEEEKQLDQFSTQKRAFLKKLSSDSMFCEAVRTSRALDGTISEDELLNEPKYLSATLIFLRHKGIEFPKHFQQLLGASLLPAFDLAWFEILLQGMLFDVPHWYDLSEEDCKELKHELKSLGLIDRKQVQLLRNKQLDQLLNQSLGKLNAVRDIFKAEYETLGSELRQLILTDFIRKDFEVHLGNPEVQYS
;
A
#
# COMPACT_ATOMS: atom_id res chain seq x y z
N ASP A 1 23.48 -14.23 -40.37
CA ASP A 1 22.04 -14.34 -40.71
C ASP A 1 21.34 -14.56 -39.38
N ASP A 2 21.48 -13.57 -38.49
CA ASP A 2 21.43 -13.80 -37.04
C ASP A 2 19.99 -13.90 -36.53
N ALA A 3 19.05 -13.31 -37.28
CA ALA A 3 17.62 -13.45 -37.05
C ALA A 3 17.12 -14.90 -37.27
N ARG A 4 17.69 -15.64 -38.24
CA ARG A 4 17.34 -17.06 -38.44
C ARG A 4 17.87 -17.94 -37.32
N LEU A 5 19.09 -17.66 -36.84
CA LEU A 5 19.69 -18.35 -35.70
C LEU A 5 18.90 -18.09 -34.40
N ALA A 6 18.45 -16.85 -34.19
CA ALA A 6 17.59 -16.52 -33.05
C ALA A 6 16.25 -17.28 -33.10
N ASP A 7 15.61 -17.33 -34.26
CA ASP A 7 14.35 -18.07 -34.44
C ASP A 7 14.55 -19.59 -34.29
N GLU A 8 15.71 -20.14 -34.61
CA GLU A 8 16.02 -21.56 -34.39
C GLU A 8 16.28 -21.90 -32.91
N MET A 9 16.75 -20.94 -32.10
CA MET A 9 17.19 -21.17 -30.72
C MET A 9 16.18 -20.72 -29.65
N ILE A 10 15.36 -19.70 -29.95
CA ILE A 10 14.47 -19.05 -28.98
C ILE A 10 13.02 -19.47 -29.25
N SER A 11 12.32 -19.82 -28.18
CA SER A 11 10.88 -20.06 -28.17
C SER A 11 10.21 -19.16 -27.14
N GLN A 12 9.07 -18.58 -27.51
CA GLN A 12 8.15 -17.93 -26.56
C GLN A 12 6.95 -18.84 -26.22
N ASN A 13 6.95 -20.07 -26.74
CA ASN A 13 5.86 -21.01 -26.57
C ASN A 13 6.29 -22.16 -25.65
N LEU A 14 5.71 -22.21 -24.45
CA LEU A 14 5.97 -23.27 -23.46
C LEU A 14 5.67 -24.69 -23.97
N LYS A 15 4.82 -24.85 -24.98
CA LYS A 15 4.51 -26.15 -25.60
C LYS A 15 5.56 -26.60 -26.62
N GLN A 16 6.44 -25.70 -27.05
CA GLN A 16 7.47 -25.95 -28.06
C GLN A 16 8.81 -25.45 -27.54
N PRO A 17 9.40 -26.12 -26.53
CA PRO A 17 10.62 -25.66 -25.91
C PRO A 17 11.78 -25.75 -26.92
N LYS A 18 12.62 -24.72 -26.94
CA LYS A 18 13.89 -24.69 -27.67
C LYS A 18 15.03 -24.48 -26.68
N THR A 19 16.24 -24.24 -27.18
CA THR A 19 17.43 -23.98 -26.35
C THR A 19 17.19 -22.90 -25.31
N ILE A 20 16.51 -21.81 -25.70
CA ILE A 20 16.04 -20.77 -24.79
C ILE A 20 14.52 -20.72 -24.93
N THR A 21 13.81 -20.86 -23.81
CA THR A 21 12.37 -20.69 -23.78
C THR A 21 12.03 -19.55 -22.82
N VAL A 22 11.41 -18.50 -23.34
CA VAL A 22 10.98 -17.33 -22.58
C VAL A 22 9.48 -17.44 -22.34
N ALA A 23 9.05 -17.16 -21.12
CA ALA A 23 7.64 -17.18 -20.76
C ALA A 23 7.39 -16.24 -19.58
N THR A 24 6.19 -15.67 -19.55
CA THR A 24 5.73 -14.91 -18.39
C THR A 24 5.38 -15.85 -17.23
N TYR A 25 5.44 -15.34 -16.00
CA TYR A 25 5.03 -16.09 -14.82
C TYR A 25 3.55 -16.51 -14.86
N GLN A 26 2.72 -15.70 -15.50
CA GLN A 26 1.32 -16.01 -15.75
C GLN A 26 1.17 -17.20 -16.69
N ALA A 27 1.89 -17.22 -17.82
CA ALA A 27 1.86 -18.35 -18.75
C ALA A 27 2.32 -19.65 -18.06
N LEU A 28 3.39 -19.58 -17.26
CA LEU A 28 3.85 -20.72 -16.45
C LEU A 28 2.79 -21.17 -15.45
N HIS A 29 2.14 -20.25 -14.75
CA HIS A 29 1.08 -20.56 -13.79
C HIS A 29 -0.11 -21.26 -14.47
N SER A 30 -0.58 -20.72 -15.60
CA SER A 30 -1.65 -21.33 -16.41
C SER A 30 -1.28 -22.72 -16.87
N ALA A 31 -0.02 -22.93 -17.27
CA ALA A 31 0.44 -24.20 -17.77
C ALA A 31 0.61 -25.27 -16.68
N ILE A 32 1.09 -24.89 -15.50
CA ILE A 32 1.17 -25.79 -14.33
C ILE A 32 -0.22 -26.23 -13.86
N ASN A 33 -1.20 -25.32 -13.91
CA ASN A 33 -2.57 -25.60 -13.48
C ASN A 33 -3.48 -26.12 -14.61
N ARG A 34 -2.94 -26.33 -15.82
CA ARG A 34 -3.67 -26.84 -17.01
C ARG A 34 -4.93 -26.03 -17.31
N LEU A 35 -4.82 -24.71 -17.23
CA LEU A 35 -5.91 -23.78 -17.46
C LEU A 35 -6.13 -23.53 -18.96
N GLU A 36 -7.36 -23.14 -19.31
CA GLU A 36 -7.73 -22.59 -20.61
C GLU A 36 -8.38 -21.22 -20.38
N GLY A 37 -8.02 -20.23 -21.17
CA GLY A 37 -8.61 -18.89 -21.11
C GLY A 37 -7.90 -17.88 -22.00
N ASP A 38 -8.44 -16.66 -22.01
CA ASP A 38 -7.83 -15.51 -22.64
C ASP A 38 -7.17 -14.64 -21.56
N ALA A 39 -5.95 -14.16 -21.83
CA ALA A 39 -5.27 -13.20 -20.98
C ALA A 39 -4.85 -11.99 -21.79
N GLU A 40 -5.08 -10.82 -21.21
CA GLU A 40 -4.43 -9.59 -21.62
C GLU A 40 -2.96 -9.72 -21.21
N VAL A 41 -2.05 -9.78 -22.17
CA VAL A 41 -0.62 -9.72 -21.93
C VAL A 41 -0.24 -8.24 -21.92
N GLU A 42 -0.02 -7.68 -20.74
CA GLU A 42 0.61 -6.37 -20.60
C GLU A 42 2.13 -6.56 -20.69
N ASP A 43 2.71 -6.47 -21.89
CA ASP A 43 4.11 -6.04 -21.97
C ASP A 43 4.47 -5.32 -23.29
N THR A 44 5.16 -4.19 -23.10
CA THR A 44 5.68 -3.21 -24.08
C THR A 44 4.65 -2.43 -24.92
N ASP A 45 4.58 -1.11 -24.62
CA ASP A 45 4.06 -0.01 -25.44
C ASP A 45 2.81 -0.29 -26.33
N ASP A 46 1.65 0.11 -25.82
CA ASP A 46 0.41 0.46 -26.56
C ASP A 46 -0.33 -0.64 -27.37
N VAL A 47 -0.02 -1.94 -27.20
CA VAL A 47 -0.80 -3.03 -27.81
C VAL A 47 -1.29 -4.03 -26.76
N VAL A 48 -2.61 -4.04 -26.49
CA VAL A 48 -3.25 -5.12 -25.72
C VAL A 48 -3.44 -6.32 -26.64
N GLU A 49 -2.52 -7.29 -26.59
CA GLU A 49 -2.73 -8.59 -27.22
C GLU A 49 -3.44 -9.53 -26.23
N ASN A 50 -4.59 -10.04 -26.67
CA ASN A 50 -5.27 -11.13 -25.98
C ASN A 50 -4.65 -12.45 -26.43
N GLU A 51 -3.79 -13.02 -25.61
CA GLU A 51 -3.29 -14.37 -25.84
C GLU A 51 -4.28 -15.41 -25.29
N HIS A 52 -4.80 -16.23 -26.20
CA HIS A 52 -5.53 -17.45 -25.81
C HIS A 52 -4.53 -18.53 -25.42
N PHE A 53 -4.58 -18.96 -24.16
CA PHE A 53 -3.78 -20.07 -23.66
C PHE A 53 -4.66 -21.29 -23.42
N ASP A 54 -4.20 -22.45 -23.90
CA ASP A 54 -4.83 -23.75 -23.65
C ASP A 54 -3.79 -24.76 -23.20
N PHE A 55 -3.75 -25.08 -21.90
CA PHE A 55 -2.81 -26.07 -21.36
C PHE A 55 -3.50 -27.33 -20.82
N LYS A 56 -4.77 -27.58 -21.17
CA LYS A 56 -5.56 -28.70 -20.61
C LYS A 56 -4.89 -30.06 -20.81
N ASP A 57 -4.31 -30.26 -21.98
CA ASP A 57 -3.73 -31.53 -22.41
C ASP A 57 -2.20 -31.56 -22.39
N VAL A 58 -1.55 -30.51 -21.87
CA VAL A 58 -0.09 -30.39 -21.89
C VAL A 58 0.48 -30.55 -20.48
N ASP A 59 1.33 -31.56 -20.31
CA ASP A 59 2.16 -31.68 -19.11
C ASP A 59 3.50 -30.97 -19.32
N ILE A 60 3.55 -29.68 -18.93
CA ILE A 60 4.75 -28.85 -19.04
C ILE A 60 5.94 -29.46 -18.29
N ILE A 61 5.73 -30.06 -17.12
CA ILE A 61 6.82 -30.66 -16.35
C ILE A 61 7.43 -31.84 -17.13
N ALA A 62 6.60 -32.73 -17.66
CA ALA A 62 7.08 -33.85 -18.47
C ALA A 62 7.80 -33.38 -19.74
N LEU A 63 7.27 -32.35 -20.40
CA LEU A 63 7.83 -31.76 -21.60
C LEU A 63 9.23 -31.17 -21.34
N PHE A 64 9.41 -30.38 -20.28
CA PHE A 64 10.72 -29.81 -19.93
C PHE A 64 11.70 -30.84 -19.35
N LYS A 65 11.21 -31.93 -18.75
CA LYS A 65 12.03 -33.10 -18.40
C LYS A 65 12.58 -33.79 -19.64
N ASN A 66 11.75 -34.01 -20.65
CA ASN A 66 12.18 -34.61 -21.93
C ASN A 66 13.16 -33.68 -22.68
N ALA A 67 12.97 -32.37 -22.57
CA ALA A 67 13.89 -31.38 -23.11
C ALA A 67 15.19 -31.22 -22.30
N SER A 68 15.33 -31.93 -21.16
CA SER A 68 16.50 -31.85 -20.27
C SER A 68 16.80 -30.42 -19.81
N LEU A 69 15.79 -29.73 -19.27
CA LEU A 69 15.96 -28.39 -18.72
C LEU A 69 17.07 -28.34 -17.66
N GLY A 70 18.16 -27.64 -17.98
CA GLY A 70 19.32 -27.52 -17.10
C GLY A 70 19.40 -26.20 -16.33
N THR A 71 18.69 -25.15 -16.76
CA THR A 71 18.79 -23.82 -16.14
C THR A 71 17.45 -23.10 -16.15
N LEU A 72 17.10 -22.52 -15.01
CA LEU A 72 15.94 -21.67 -14.79
C LEU A 72 16.42 -20.25 -14.52
N CYS A 73 16.09 -19.32 -15.41
CA CYS A 73 16.32 -17.89 -15.21
C CYS A 73 15.05 -17.25 -14.64
N LEU A 74 15.18 -16.50 -13.55
CA LEU A 74 14.10 -15.77 -12.88
C LEU A 74 14.42 -14.29 -12.95
N ASP A 75 13.45 -13.46 -13.31
CA ASP A 75 13.59 -12.02 -13.40
C ASP A 75 12.55 -11.35 -12.51
N GLU A 76 13.01 -10.55 -11.55
CA GLU A 76 12.19 -9.83 -10.56
C GLU A 76 11.08 -10.66 -9.89
N CYS A 77 11.37 -11.93 -9.60
CA CYS A 77 10.37 -12.87 -9.09
C CYS A 77 9.83 -12.51 -7.68
N HIS A 78 10.43 -11.54 -6.99
CA HIS A 78 9.95 -11.07 -5.69
C HIS A 78 8.64 -10.26 -5.80
N HIS A 79 8.28 -9.77 -6.99
CA HIS A 79 7.00 -9.09 -7.25
C HIS A 79 5.81 -10.05 -7.50
N LEU A 80 6.05 -11.37 -7.48
CA LEU A 80 5.02 -12.35 -7.83
C LEU A 80 3.84 -12.37 -6.87
N ARG A 81 2.63 -12.56 -7.43
CA ARG A 81 1.43 -12.90 -6.67
C ARG A 81 1.58 -14.29 -6.03
N ASN A 82 0.91 -14.51 -4.89
CA ASN A 82 0.99 -15.77 -4.13
C ASN A 82 0.70 -17.04 -4.95
N GLU A 83 -0.26 -16.98 -5.87
CA GLU A 83 -0.61 -18.13 -6.72
C GLU A 83 0.45 -18.44 -7.78
N TRP A 84 1.08 -17.40 -8.34
CA TRP A 84 2.18 -17.57 -9.30
C TRP A 84 3.42 -18.14 -8.62
N TRP A 85 3.70 -17.68 -7.40
CA TRP A 85 4.73 -18.27 -6.55
C TRP A 85 4.52 -19.78 -6.32
N LYS A 86 3.30 -20.23 -6.02
CA LYS A 86 3.02 -21.67 -5.80
C LYS A 86 3.29 -22.51 -7.05
N SER A 87 2.89 -22.01 -8.22
CA SER A 87 3.15 -22.69 -9.48
C SER A 87 4.64 -22.74 -9.80
N LEU A 88 5.37 -21.65 -9.56
CA LEU A 88 6.81 -21.57 -9.75
C LEU A 88 7.57 -22.52 -8.82
N GLU A 89 7.19 -22.58 -7.54
CA GLU A 89 7.74 -23.54 -6.59
C GLU A 89 7.47 -24.99 -7.03
N THR A 90 6.26 -25.27 -7.52
CA THR A 90 5.87 -26.60 -8.00
C THR A 90 6.71 -27.00 -9.21
N PHE A 91 6.91 -26.06 -10.14
CA PHE A 91 7.76 -26.27 -11.30
C PHE A 91 9.20 -26.55 -10.88
N ARG A 92 9.83 -25.68 -10.08
CA ARG A 92 11.22 -25.87 -9.63
C ARG A 92 11.43 -27.17 -8.86
N LYS A 93 10.55 -27.50 -7.90
CA LYS A 93 10.61 -28.77 -7.13
C LYS A 93 10.52 -30.02 -7.99
N SER A 94 10.02 -29.90 -9.23
CA SER A 94 9.92 -31.02 -10.17
C SER A 94 11.25 -31.40 -10.84
N PHE A 95 12.29 -30.56 -10.70
CA PHE A 95 13.63 -30.76 -11.25
C PHE A 95 14.64 -30.79 -10.10
N ALA A 96 15.25 -31.96 -9.86
CA ALA A 96 16.20 -32.13 -8.74
C ALA A 96 17.54 -31.43 -8.98
N ASP A 97 18.01 -31.41 -10.23
CA ASP A 97 19.33 -30.89 -10.63
C ASP A 97 19.16 -29.77 -11.66
N ILE A 98 18.63 -28.62 -11.23
CA ILE A 98 18.48 -27.43 -12.08
C ILE A 98 19.30 -26.27 -11.54
N ASN A 99 20.07 -25.62 -12.40
CA ASN A 99 20.74 -24.37 -12.04
C ASN A 99 19.72 -23.24 -12.03
N VAL A 100 19.78 -22.37 -11.03
CA VAL A 100 18.91 -21.19 -10.94
C VAL A 100 19.77 -19.94 -11.11
N ILE A 101 19.35 -19.06 -12.00
CA ILE A 101 19.89 -17.71 -12.15
C ILE A 101 18.75 -16.77 -11.79
N SER A 102 18.93 -15.95 -10.76
CA SER A 102 17.90 -15.00 -10.33
C SER A 102 18.43 -13.58 -10.50
N LEU A 103 17.71 -12.77 -11.26
CA LEU A 103 18.05 -11.39 -11.58
C LEU A 103 17.07 -10.49 -10.83
N THR A 104 17.61 -9.58 -10.03
CA THR A 104 16.78 -8.60 -9.32
C THR A 104 17.59 -7.33 -9.05
N ALA A 105 16.97 -6.17 -9.24
CA ALA A 105 17.52 -4.88 -8.90
C ALA A 105 17.29 -4.51 -7.43
N THR A 106 16.19 -5.00 -6.83
CA THR A 106 15.79 -4.66 -5.47
C THR A 106 15.31 -5.89 -4.71
N PRO A 107 16.21 -6.64 -4.05
CA PRO A 107 15.81 -7.74 -3.19
C PRO A 107 14.83 -7.27 -2.09
N PRO A 108 13.88 -8.12 -1.64
CA PRO A 108 12.83 -7.74 -0.70
C PRO A 108 13.33 -7.63 0.76
N TYR A 109 14.35 -6.80 0.99
CA TYR A 109 14.99 -6.61 2.30
C TYR A 109 14.04 -6.06 3.37
N GLU A 110 13.08 -5.20 2.97
CA GLU A 110 12.10 -4.57 3.85
C GLU A 110 10.81 -5.40 4.01
N GLY A 111 10.74 -6.58 3.39
CA GLY A 111 9.59 -7.47 3.49
C GLY A 111 9.44 -8.14 4.86
N GLU A 112 8.28 -8.75 5.09
CA GLU A 112 8.10 -9.63 6.25
C GLU A 112 9.14 -10.77 6.23
N PRO A 113 9.64 -11.26 7.38
CA PRO A 113 10.64 -12.32 7.42
C PRO A 113 10.26 -13.58 6.61
N ALA A 114 8.97 -13.93 6.58
CA ALA A 114 8.47 -15.05 5.80
C ALA A 114 8.60 -14.86 4.28
N LEU A 115 8.53 -13.61 3.78
CA LEU A 115 8.74 -13.30 2.37
C LEU A 115 10.21 -13.48 1.99
N TRP A 116 11.12 -13.03 2.86
CA TRP A 116 12.56 -13.21 2.68
C TRP A 116 12.94 -14.70 2.65
N GLU A 117 12.46 -15.49 3.63
CA GLU A 117 12.71 -16.94 3.66
C GLU A 117 12.20 -17.63 2.39
N ARG A 118 11.01 -17.24 1.91
CA ARG A 118 10.45 -17.78 0.67
C ARG A 118 11.28 -17.41 -0.55
N TYR A 119 11.76 -16.16 -0.63
CA TYR A 119 12.61 -15.68 -1.71
C TYR A 119 13.93 -16.46 -1.75
N VAL A 120 14.64 -16.56 -0.63
CA VAL A 120 15.91 -17.31 -0.53
C VAL A 120 15.70 -18.79 -0.82
N ALA A 121 14.60 -19.38 -0.34
CA ALA A 121 14.28 -20.78 -0.63
C ALA A 121 14.12 -21.02 -2.14
N MET A 122 13.62 -20.05 -2.90
CA MET A 122 13.45 -20.13 -4.36
C MET A 122 14.73 -19.82 -5.14
N CYS A 123 15.39 -18.73 -4.80
CA CYS A 123 16.44 -18.12 -5.62
C CYS A 123 17.85 -18.57 -5.19
N GLY A 124 18.01 -19.00 -3.95
CA GLY A 124 19.31 -19.19 -3.31
C GLY A 124 19.73 -17.96 -2.49
N GLU A 125 20.93 -18.03 -1.92
CA GLU A 125 21.59 -16.86 -1.33
C GLU A 125 22.04 -15.90 -2.43
N ILE A 126 22.25 -14.63 -2.08
CA ILE A 126 22.74 -13.62 -3.04
C ILE A 126 24.22 -13.89 -3.29
N ASP A 127 24.56 -14.24 -4.53
CA ASP A 127 25.95 -14.49 -4.94
C ASP A 127 26.74 -13.19 -5.10
N GLU A 128 26.14 -12.15 -5.68
CA GLU A 128 26.77 -10.85 -5.97
C GLU A 128 25.72 -9.72 -5.92
N GLU A 129 26.10 -8.56 -5.39
CA GLU A 129 25.28 -7.34 -5.42
C GLU A 129 26.14 -6.19 -5.96
N ILE A 130 25.67 -5.54 -7.03
CA ILE A 130 26.33 -4.38 -7.61
C ILE A 130 25.62 -3.13 -7.11
N THR A 131 26.36 -2.23 -6.49
CA THR A 131 25.76 -1.03 -5.89
C THR A 131 25.50 0.04 -6.95
N VAL A 132 24.42 0.82 -6.77
CA VAL A 132 24.10 1.97 -7.65
C VAL A 132 25.29 2.94 -7.80
N PRO A 133 26.05 3.32 -6.74
CA PRO A 133 27.22 4.17 -6.89
C PRO A 133 28.32 3.60 -7.79
N GLU A 134 28.51 2.27 -7.80
CA GLU A 134 29.49 1.62 -8.70
C GLU A 134 29.05 1.70 -10.16
N LEU A 135 27.77 1.43 -10.43
CA LEU A 135 27.19 1.56 -11.77
C LEU A 135 27.25 3.00 -12.29
N VAL A 136 27.01 3.99 -11.42
CA VAL A 136 27.16 5.42 -11.78
C VAL A 136 28.62 5.78 -12.04
N LYS A 137 29.56 5.26 -11.23
CA LYS A 137 30.99 5.50 -11.42
C LYS A 137 31.54 4.88 -12.71
N GLU A 138 31.01 3.73 -13.11
CA GLU A 138 31.36 3.05 -14.37
C GLU A 138 30.74 3.73 -15.60
N GLY A 139 29.65 4.49 -15.42
CA GLY A 139 28.89 5.12 -16.49
C GLY A 139 27.78 4.23 -17.07
N SER A 140 27.49 3.10 -16.43
CA SER A 140 26.37 2.20 -16.76
C SER A 140 25.02 2.79 -16.32
N LEU A 141 25.02 3.62 -15.26
CA LEU A 141 23.85 4.39 -14.81
C LEU A 141 24.15 5.91 -14.82
N CYS A 142 23.14 6.71 -15.14
CA CYS A 142 23.24 8.16 -15.02
C CYS A 142 23.15 8.59 -13.55
N PRO A 143 23.93 9.59 -13.10
CA PRO A 143 23.74 10.16 -11.77
C PRO A 143 22.35 10.81 -11.67
N ASN A 144 21.62 10.51 -10.60
CA ASN A 144 20.32 11.09 -10.29
C ASN A 144 20.37 11.91 -8.98
N GLN A 145 19.42 12.83 -8.84
CA GLN A 145 19.23 13.61 -7.63
C GLN A 145 17.74 13.70 -7.33
N ASP A 146 17.34 13.15 -6.19
CA ASP A 146 15.94 13.13 -5.80
C ASP A 146 15.56 14.44 -5.10
N TYR A 147 14.39 14.97 -5.45
CA TYR A 147 13.81 16.16 -4.84
C TYR A 147 12.39 15.89 -4.38
N VAL A 148 12.03 16.42 -3.20
CA VAL A 148 10.66 16.42 -2.70
C VAL A 148 10.03 17.79 -2.93
N TYR A 149 9.01 17.84 -3.79
CA TYR A 149 8.24 19.06 -4.04
C TYR A 149 6.89 18.99 -3.33
N PHE A 150 6.66 19.88 -2.36
CA PHE A 150 5.37 19.95 -1.68
C PHE A 150 4.35 20.67 -2.57
N SER A 151 3.31 19.93 -2.99
CA SER A 151 2.15 20.52 -3.64
C SER A 151 1.12 20.96 -2.60
N PHE A 152 0.54 22.13 -2.81
CA PHE A 152 -0.49 22.69 -1.93
C PHE A 152 -1.84 22.67 -2.64
N PRO A 153 -2.94 22.45 -1.91
CA PRO A 153 -4.28 22.50 -2.48
C PRO A 153 -4.58 23.87 -3.09
N THR A 154 -5.50 23.90 -4.05
CA THR A 154 -6.01 25.17 -4.58
C THR A 154 -6.77 25.95 -3.51
N LYS A 155 -6.98 27.25 -3.70
CA LYS A 155 -7.74 28.09 -2.76
C LYS A 155 -9.16 27.57 -2.49
N GLU A 156 -9.78 26.94 -3.49
CA GLU A 156 -11.12 26.36 -3.33
C GLU A 156 -11.09 25.06 -2.53
N GLU A 157 -10.10 24.20 -2.77
CA GLU A 157 -9.86 22.99 -1.97
C GLU A 157 -9.48 23.35 -0.53
N GLU A 158 -8.61 24.33 -0.33
CA GLU A 158 -8.23 24.86 0.99
C GLU A 158 -9.45 25.34 1.78
N LYS A 159 -10.37 26.06 1.13
CA LYS A 159 -11.62 26.49 1.76
C LYS A 159 -12.50 25.30 2.19
N GLN A 160 -12.53 24.22 1.41
CA GLN A 160 -13.25 22.99 1.79
C GLN A 160 -12.58 22.30 2.98
N LEU A 161 -11.24 22.19 2.97
CA LEU A 161 -10.45 21.65 4.09
C LEU A 161 -10.68 22.47 5.37
N ASP A 162 -10.70 23.79 5.28
CA ASP A 162 -10.93 24.71 6.40
C ASP A 162 -12.34 24.57 6.95
N GLN A 163 -13.36 24.48 6.08
CA GLN A 163 -14.74 24.25 6.49
C GLN A 163 -14.87 22.93 7.24
N PHE A 164 -14.30 21.85 6.70
CA PHE A 164 -14.27 20.55 7.34
C PHE A 164 -13.57 20.61 8.71
N SER A 165 -12.38 21.20 8.78
CA SER A 165 -11.64 21.35 10.03
C SER A 165 -12.39 22.19 11.06
N THR A 166 -13.13 23.21 10.61
CA THR A 166 -13.94 24.06 11.49
C THR A 166 -15.12 23.31 12.06
N GLN A 167 -15.87 22.59 11.20
CA GLN A 167 -17.00 21.76 11.63
C GLN A 167 -16.56 20.66 12.60
N LYS A 168 -15.49 19.94 12.28
CA LYS A 168 -14.87 18.94 13.16
C LYS A 168 -14.51 19.53 14.52
N ARG A 169 -13.79 20.66 14.54
CA ARG A 169 -13.37 21.31 15.80
C ARG A 169 -14.55 21.79 16.62
N ALA A 170 -15.57 22.35 15.98
CA ALA A 170 -16.79 22.80 16.65
C ALA A 170 -17.54 21.62 17.29
N PHE A 171 -17.70 20.52 16.54
CA PHE A 171 -18.32 19.28 17.04
C PHE A 171 -17.54 18.68 18.21
N LEU A 172 -16.23 18.49 18.07
CA LEU A 172 -15.39 17.93 19.13
C LEU A 172 -15.37 18.81 20.38
N LYS A 173 -15.39 20.14 20.20
CA LYS A 173 -15.50 21.07 21.33
C LYS A 173 -16.84 20.91 22.05
N LYS A 174 -17.96 20.87 21.30
CA LYS A 174 -19.31 20.62 21.83
C LYS A 174 -19.33 19.31 22.62
N LEU A 175 -18.86 18.21 22.01
CA LEU A 175 -18.82 16.89 22.61
C LEU A 175 -17.96 16.86 23.88
N SER A 176 -16.77 17.49 23.84
CA SER A 176 -15.90 17.56 25.01
C SER A 176 -16.50 18.37 26.17
N SER A 177 -17.42 19.29 25.88
CA SER A 177 -18.10 20.11 26.90
C SER A 177 -19.45 19.54 27.31
N ASP A 178 -19.89 18.47 26.66
CA ASP A 178 -21.16 17.81 26.94
C ASP A 178 -21.10 17.08 28.30
N SER A 179 -22.09 17.33 29.14
CA SER A 179 -22.12 16.79 30.50
C SER A 179 -22.35 15.28 30.51
N MET A 180 -23.17 14.76 29.59
CA MET A 180 -23.43 13.32 29.49
C MET A 180 -22.17 12.59 29.02
N PHE A 181 -21.47 13.13 28.01
CA PHE A 181 -20.21 12.58 27.55
C PHE A 181 -19.13 12.57 28.65
N CYS A 182 -18.95 13.69 29.35
CA CYS A 182 -17.98 13.76 30.44
C CYS A 182 -18.31 12.79 31.57
N GLU A 183 -19.60 12.66 31.90
CA GLU A 183 -20.07 11.75 32.92
C GLU A 183 -19.80 10.30 32.54
N ALA A 184 -20.10 9.89 31.30
CA ALA A 184 -19.85 8.54 30.81
C ALA A 184 -18.37 8.14 30.88
N VAL A 185 -17.44 9.07 30.63
CA VAL A 185 -16.00 8.81 30.78
C VAL A 185 -15.61 8.75 32.26
N ARG A 186 -16.21 9.60 33.11
CA ARG A 186 -15.94 9.65 34.55
C ARG A 186 -16.41 8.38 35.27
N THR A 187 -17.58 7.85 34.91
CA THR A 187 -18.17 6.63 35.49
C THR A 187 -17.75 5.37 34.75
N SER A 188 -16.68 5.45 33.95
CA SER A 188 -16.15 4.31 33.22
C SER A 188 -15.85 3.13 34.15
N ARG A 189 -16.37 1.96 33.81
CA ARG A 189 -16.16 0.67 34.50
C ARG A 189 -14.69 0.24 34.52
N ALA A 190 -13.89 0.78 33.60
CA ALA A 190 -12.44 0.61 33.66
C ALA A 190 -11.82 1.19 34.94
N LEU A 191 -12.51 2.09 35.65
CA LEU A 191 -12.00 2.82 36.82
C LEU A 191 -12.66 2.44 38.15
N ASP A 192 -13.73 1.66 38.13
CA ASP A 192 -14.51 1.27 39.33
C ASP A 192 -14.06 -0.07 39.95
N GLY A 193 -13.10 -0.76 39.31
CA GLY A 193 -12.57 -2.05 39.75
C GLY A 193 -13.41 -3.26 39.33
N THR A 194 -14.44 -3.08 38.49
CA THR A 194 -15.22 -4.19 37.94
C THR A 194 -14.49 -4.93 36.82
N ILE A 195 -13.58 -4.25 36.12
CA ILE A 195 -12.74 -4.81 35.06
C ILE A 195 -11.39 -5.21 35.66
N SER A 196 -10.93 -6.42 35.32
CA SER A 196 -9.65 -6.94 35.81
C SER A 196 -8.46 -6.17 35.23
N GLU A 197 -7.36 -6.08 36.00
CA GLU A 197 -6.13 -5.43 35.53
C GLU A 197 -5.57 -6.09 34.25
N ASP A 198 -5.68 -7.42 34.12
CA ASP A 198 -5.26 -8.15 32.92
C ASP A 198 -6.06 -7.72 31.68
N GLU A 199 -7.37 -7.51 31.81
CA GLU A 199 -8.21 -7.02 30.70
C GLU A 199 -7.86 -5.59 30.32
N LEU A 200 -7.58 -4.73 31.30
CA LEU A 200 -7.13 -3.36 31.06
C LEU A 200 -5.77 -3.32 30.32
N LEU A 201 -4.87 -4.22 30.68
CA LEU A 201 -3.54 -4.35 30.07
C LEU A 201 -3.57 -4.97 28.66
N ASN A 202 -4.64 -5.69 28.30
CA ASN A 202 -4.86 -6.12 26.92
C ASN A 202 -5.23 -4.95 25.99
N GLU A 203 -5.88 -3.91 26.54
CA GLU A 203 -6.31 -2.71 25.78
C GLU A 203 -5.77 -1.39 26.39
N PRO A 204 -4.44 -1.24 26.55
CA PRO A 204 -3.85 -0.16 27.35
C PRO A 204 -4.03 1.22 26.72
N LYS A 205 -4.23 1.29 25.40
CA LYS A 205 -4.49 2.52 24.65
C LYS A 205 -5.82 3.17 25.07
N TYR A 206 -6.87 2.37 25.32
CA TYR A 206 -8.18 2.90 25.72
C TYR A 206 -8.15 3.37 27.16
N LEU A 207 -7.47 2.64 28.04
CA LEU A 207 -7.27 3.10 29.42
C LEU A 207 -6.49 4.42 29.43
N SER A 208 -5.40 4.50 28.64
CA SER A 208 -4.62 5.73 28.49
C SER A 208 -5.48 6.90 28.03
N ALA A 209 -6.29 6.73 26.97
CA ALA A 209 -7.15 7.77 26.44
C ALA A 209 -8.18 8.28 27.47
N THR A 210 -8.79 7.37 28.24
CA THR A 210 -9.70 7.70 29.35
C THR A 210 -9.00 8.55 30.41
N LEU A 211 -7.83 8.10 30.90
CA LEU A 211 -7.09 8.83 31.94
C LEU A 211 -6.60 10.20 31.46
N ILE A 212 -6.13 10.30 30.21
CA ILE A 212 -5.67 11.55 29.60
C ILE A 212 -6.84 12.54 29.47
N PHE A 213 -8.03 12.07 29.06
CA PHE A 213 -9.23 12.90 28.99
C PHE A 213 -9.66 13.41 30.37
N LEU A 214 -9.72 12.53 31.38
CA LEU A 214 -10.06 12.93 32.75
C LEU A 214 -9.09 13.96 33.32
N ARG A 215 -7.79 13.76 33.11
CA ARG A 215 -6.77 14.76 33.46
C ARG A 215 -7.00 16.09 32.77
N HIS A 216 -7.31 16.07 31.46
CA HIS A 216 -7.59 17.29 30.69
C HIS A 216 -8.81 18.05 31.22
N LYS A 217 -9.82 17.33 31.74
CA LYS A 217 -11.00 17.92 32.40
C LYS A 217 -10.77 18.32 33.87
N GLY A 218 -9.61 18.01 34.44
CA GLY A 218 -9.33 18.27 35.85
C GLY A 218 -10.13 17.34 36.79
N ILE A 219 -10.57 16.19 36.30
CA ILE A 219 -11.30 15.18 37.08
C ILE A 219 -10.27 14.24 37.71
N GLU A 220 -10.34 14.04 39.02
CA GLU A 220 -9.45 13.12 39.73
C GLU A 220 -9.78 11.66 39.39
N PHE A 221 -8.74 10.84 39.26
CA PHE A 221 -8.84 9.39 39.06
C PHE A 221 -7.81 8.66 39.93
N PRO A 222 -8.04 7.36 40.24
CA PRO A 222 -7.12 6.59 41.07
C PRO A 222 -5.72 6.44 40.45
N LYS A 223 -4.67 6.81 41.19
CA LYS A 223 -3.27 6.79 40.70
C LYS A 223 -2.75 5.41 40.30
N HIS A 224 -3.34 4.33 40.82
CA HIS A 224 -2.89 2.98 40.50
C HIS A 224 -3.07 2.64 39.02
N PHE A 225 -4.11 3.15 38.34
CA PHE A 225 -4.28 2.95 36.88
C PHE A 225 -3.18 3.62 36.06
N GLN A 226 -2.64 4.75 36.55
CA GLN A 226 -1.48 5.38 35.93
C GLN A 226 -0.21 4.53 36.14
N GLN A 227 -0.07 3.91 37.32
CA GLN A 227 1.04 3.00 37.63
C GLN A 227 0.95 1.70 36.82
N LEU A 228 -0.25 1.18 36.59
CA LEU A 228 -0.53 0.00 35.78
C LEU A 228 -0.03 0.17 34.33
N LEU A 229 -0.19 1.38 33.78
CA LEU A 229 0.34 1.74 32.45
C LEU A 229 1.86 1.98 32.43
N GLY A 230 2.54 1.94 33.59
CA GLY A 230 3.96 2.29 33.69
C GLY A 230 4.27 3.76 33.37
N ALA A 231 3.25 4.62 33.33
CA ALA A 231 3.38 6.00 32.84
C ALA A 231 3.72 6.97 33.98
N SER A 232 4.92 7.56 33.95
CA SER A 232 5.33 8.60 34.91
C SER A 232 4.52 9.90 34.75
N LEU A 233 4.17 10.24 33.51
CA LEU A 233 3.39 11.42 33.16
C LEU A 233 2.47 11.10 31.98
N LEU A 234 1.19 11.45 32.09
CA LEU A 234 0.26 11.37 30.96
C LEU A 234 0.54 12.52 29.96
N PRO A 235 0.43 12.31 28.64
CA PRO A 235 0.59 13.38 27.66
C PRO A 235 -0.57 14.40 27.72
N ALA A 236 -0.44 15.48 26.96
CA ALA A 236 -1.55 16.41 26.74
C ALA A 236 -2.65 15.74 25.90
N PHE A 237 -3.90 16.08 26.17
CA PHE A 237 -5.02 15.59 25.37
C PHE A 237 -5.05 16.32 24.02
N ASP A 238 -4.88 15.56 22.94
CA ASP A 238 -4.88 16.02 21.56
C ASP A 238 -5.92 15.27 20.71
N LEU A 239 -5.94 15.51 19.39
CA LEU A 239 -6.86 14.85 18.48
C LEU A 239 -6.64 13.33 18.39
N ALA A 240 -5.41 12.85 18.53
CA ALA A 240 -5.10 11.43 18.47
C ALA A 240 -5.68 10.70 19.68
N TRP A 241 -5.52 11.27 20.88
CA TRP A 241 -6.12 10.73 22.10
C TRP A 241 -7.65 10.82 22.08
N PHE A 242 -8.23 11.85 21.47
CA PHE A 242 -9.68 11.94 21.30
C PHE A 242 -10.19 10.85 20.33
N GLU A 243 -9.47 10.60 19.24
CA GLU A 243 -9.81 9.52 18.29
C GLU A 243 -9.81 8.15 18.98
N ILE A 244 -8.77 7.85 19.75
CA ILE A 244 -8.66 6.59 20.53
C ILE A 244 -9.81 6.48 21.54
N LEU A 245 -10.14 7.56 22.26
CA LEU A 245 -11.24 7.56 23.24
C LEU A 245 -12.57 7.22 22.57
N LEU A 246 -12.89 7.89 21.46
CA LEU A 246 -14.14 7.65 20.72
C LEU A 246 -14.16 6.25 20.09
N GLN A 247 -13.04 5.74 19.59
CA GLN A 247 -12.94 4.38 19.05
C GLN A 247 -13.27 3.34 20.13
N GLY A 248 -12.65 3.46 21.31
CA GLY A 248 -12.91 2.58 22.44
C GLY A 248 -14.37 2.63 22.88
N MET A 249 -14.89 3.84 23.04
CA MET A 249 -16.26 4.07 23.51
C MET A 249 -17.34 3.57 22.55
N LEU A 250 -17.13 3.71 21.24
CA LEU A 250 -18.16 3.41 20.25
C LEU A 250 -18.09 1.98 19.69
N PHE A 251 -16.91 1.36 19.67
CA PHE A 251 -16.69 0.13 18.92
C PHE A 251 -15.93 -0.95 19.69
N ASP A 252 -14.76 -0.63 20.24
CA ASP A 252 -13.81 -1.67 20.66
C ASP A 252 -14.04 -2.14 22.10
N VAL A 253 -14.32 -1.20 23.02
CA VAL A 253 -14.60 -1.48 24.44
C VAL A 253 -15.83 -0.70 24.94
N PRO A 254 -16.99 -0.79 24.26
CA PRO A 254 -18.17 -0.02 24.64
C PRO A 254 -18.68 -0.36 26.03
N HIS A 255 -18.42 -1.58 26.52
CA HIS A 255 -18.79 -2.04 27.86
C HIS A 255 -18.05 -1.30 28.99
N TRP A 256 -16.97 -0.57 28.68
CA TRP A 256 -16.26 0.24 29.65
C TRP A 256 -17.04 1.52 30.01
N TYR A 257 -17.93 1.99 29.15
CA TYR A 257 -18.61 3.29 29.30
C TYR A 257 -20.10 3.09 29.52
N ASP A 258 -20.67 3.87 30.43
CA ASP A 258 -22.11 3.82 30.74
C ASP A 258 -22.88 4.78 29.83
N LEU A 259 -22.91 4.47 28.53
CA LEU A 259 -23.70 5.19 27.53
C LEU A 259 -24.93 4.39 27.16
N SER A 260 -26.08 5.07 27.10
CA SER A 260 -27.30 4.44 26.61
C SER A 260 -27.16 4.06 25.14
N GLU A 261 -27.91 3.03 24.70
CA GLU A 261 -27.90 2.65 23.29
C GLU A 261 -28.39 3.78 22.36
N GLU A 262 -29.26 4.65 22.86
CA GLU A 262 -29.80 5.79 22.12
C GLU A 262 -28.71 6.86 21.92
N ASP A 263 -28.02 7.25 23.00
CA ASP A 263 -26.93 8.23 22.95
C ASP A 263 -25.77 7.75 22.06
N CYS A 264 -25.43 6.46 22.16
CA CYS A 264 -24.39 5.85 21.32
C CYS A 264 -24.78 5.86 19.83
N LYS A 265 -26.06 5.63 19.50
CA LYS A 265 -26.56 5.69 18.12
C LYS A 265 -26.55 7.13 17.59
N GLU A 266 -26.96 8.10 18.39
CA GLU A 266 -26.95 9.51 18.02
C GLU A 266 -25.51 10.00 17.78
N LEU A 267 -24.58 9.70 18.69
CA LEU A 267 -23.17 10.06 18.55
C LEU A 267 -22.53 9.44 17.30
N LYS A 268 -22.83 8.16 17.01
CA LYS A 268 -22.39 7.49 15.78
C LYS A 268 -22.98 8.16 14.53
N HIS A 269 -24.24 8.57 14.58
CA HIS A 269 -24.90 9.24 13.47
C HIS A 269 -24.29 10.62 13.19
N GLU A 270 -24.04 11.43 14.22
CA GLU A 270 -23.37 12.74 14.08
C GLU A 270 -21.93 12.61 13.55
N LEU A 271 -21.14 11.68 14.09
CA LEU A 271 -19.78 11.44 13.60
C LEU A 271 -19.78 10.94 12.14
N LYS A 272 -20.73 10.09 11.77
CA LYS A 272 -20.86 9.59 10.39
C LYS A 272 -21.30 10.68 9.41
N SER A 273 -22.21 11.57 9.81
CA SER A 273 -22.67 12.67 8.96
C SER A 273 -21.56 13.68 8.67
N LEU A 274 -20.60 13.83 9.59
CA LEU A 274 -19.37 14.61 9.43
C LEU A 274 -18.23 13.85 8.74
N GLY A 275 -18.43 12.61 8.30
CA GLY A 275 -17.37 11.81 7.66
C GLY A 275 -16.20 11.45 8.59
N LEU A 276 -16.44 11.39 9.90
CA LEU A 276 -15.45 11.06 10.94
C LEU A 276 -15.50 9.58 11.36
N ILE A 277 -16.36 8.76 10.73
CA ILE A 277 -16.39 7.31 10.89
C ILE A 277 -16.39 6.65 9.50
N ASP A 278 -15.48 5.69 9.31
CA ASP A 278 -15.48 4.78 8.18
C ASP A 278 -15.24 3.34 8.65
N ARG A 279 -16.01 2.37 8.13
CA ARG A 279 -15.85 0.93 8.47
C ARG A 279 -15.68 0.62 9.98
N LYS A 280 -16.45 1.30 10.85
CA LYS A 280 -16.36 1.18 12.34
C LYS A 280 -15.02 1.67 12.93
N GLN A 281 -14.32 2.54 12.22
CA GLN A 281 -13.12 3.23 12.69
C GLN A 281 -13.40 4.72 12.75
N VAL A 282 -13.09 5.34 13.88
CA VAL A 282 -13.13 6.80 14.05
C VAL A 282 -11.88 7.40 13.39
N GLN A 283 -12.07 8.45 12.61
CA GLN A 283 -11.05 9.11 11.79
C GLN A 283 -11.12 10.62 11.98
N LEU A 284 -10.48 11.14 13.03
CA LEU A 284 -10.37 12.57 13.34
C LEU A 284 -9.13 13.22 12.72
N LEU A 285 -8.04 12.47 12.57
CA LEU A 285 -6.78 12.94 12.01
C LEU A 285 -6.83 12.99 10.48
N ARG A 286 -7.15 11.85 9.87
CA ARG A 286 -7.13 11.65 8.42
C ARG A 286 -8.35 10.84 8.03
N ASN A 287 -9.16 11.36 7.11
CA ASN A 287 -10.35 10.67 6.63
C ASN A 287 -10.33 10.53 5.10
N LYS A 288 -11.14 9.59 4.60
CA LYS A 288 -11.23 9.30 3.16
C LYS A 288 -11.65 10.49 2.31
N GLN A 289 -12.49 11.38 2.84
CA GLN A 289 -12.96 12.54 2.09
C GLN A 289 -11.84 13.56 1.85
N LEU A 290 -11.07 13.87 2.89
CA LEU A 290 -9.89 14.75 2.78
C LEU A 290 -8.82 14.09 1.91
N ASP A 291 -8.58 12.78 2.07
CA ASP A 291 -7.65 12.04 1.23
C ASP A 291 -8.04 12.06 -0.22
N GLN A 292 -9.33 11.86 -0.54
CA GLN A 292 -9.80 11.91 -1.91
C GLN A 292 -9.64 13.32 -2.50
N LEU A 293 -9.97 14.36 -1.75
CA LEU A 293 -9.80 15.75 -2.17
C LEU A 293 -8.33 16.08 -2.46
N LEU A 294 -7.42 15.70 -1.56
CA LEU A 294 -5.98 15.94 -1.73
C LEU A 294 -5.36 15.05 -2.82
N ASN A 295 -5.82 13.81 -2.95
CA ASN A 295 -5.34 12.89 -3.98
C ASN A 295 -5.69 13.40 -5.38
N GLN A 296 -6.87 13.98 -5.54
CA GLN A 296 -7.38 14.57 -6.78
C GLN A 296 -7.11 16.08 -6.89
N SER A 297 -6.27 16.63 -6.01
CA SER A 297 -6.02 18.06 -5.96
C SER A 297 -5.39 18.57 -7.25
N LEU A 298 -5.97 19.64 -7.80
CA LEU A 298 -5.39 20.38 -8.94
C LEU A 298 -4.06 21.06 -8.55
N GLY A 299 -3.78 21.19 -7.26
CA GLY A 299 -2.50 21.63 -6.72
C GLY A 299 -1.31 20.80 -7.22
N LYS A 300 -1.51 19.49 -7.42
CA LYS A 300 -0.48 18.60 -7.97
C LYS A 300 -0.14 18.95 -9.41
N LEU A 301 -1.13 19.27 -10.25
CA LEU A 301 -0.91 19.69 -11.63
C LEU A 301 -0.16 21.04 -11.69
N ASN A 302 -0.47 21.96 -10.78
CA ASN A 302 0.28 23.21 -10.67
C ASN A 302 1.75 22.94 -10.29
N ALA A 303 2.01 22.04 -9.35
CA ALA A 303 3.37 21.64 -8.98
C ALA A 303 4.13 21.03 -10.17
N VAL A 304 3.52 20.10 -10.90
CA VAL A 304 4.10 19.49 -12.11
C VAL A 304 4.44 20.56 -13.15
N ARG A 305 3.53 21.52 -13.39
CA ARG A 305 3.77 22.65 -14.29
C ARG A 305 4.95 23.50 -13.83
N ASP A 306 5.05 23.79 -12.53
CA ASP A 306 6.10 24.64 -12.00
C ASP A 306 7.47 23.94 -12.07
N ILE A 307 7.52 22.63 -11.83
CA ILE A 307 8.70 21.78 -12.06
C ILE A 307 9.08 21.82 -13.55
N PHE A 308 8.13 21.54 -14.46
CA PHE A 308 8.41 21.56 -15.89
C PHE A 308 8.97 22.90 -16.36
N LYS A 309 8.40 24.02 -15.90
CA LYS A 309 8.91 25.36 -16.25
C LYS A 309 10.36 25.56 -15.77
N ALA A 310 10.66 25.21 -14.52
CA ALA A 310 12.00 25.34 -13.98
C ALA A 310 13.03 24.48 -14.74
N GLU A 311 12.68 23.24 -15.04
CA GLU A 311 13.53 22.32 -15.81
C GLU A 311 13.70 22.80 -17.26
N TYR A 312 12.63 23.26 -17.90
CA TYR A 312 12.66 23.75 -19.28
C TYR A 312 13.44 25.07 -19.42
N GLU A 313 13.37 25.97 -18.42
CA GLU A 313 14.19 27.18 -18.39
C GLU A 313 15.69 26.87 -18.37
N THR A 314 16.09 25.71 -17.83
CA THR A 314 17.48 25.29 -17.73
C THR A 314 17.93 24.45 -18.93
N LEU A 315 17.11 23.49 -19.36
CA LEU A 315 17.47 22.47 -20.37
C LEU A 315 16.92 22.77 -21.78
N GLY A 316 15.92 23.65 -21.91
CA GLY A 316 15.35 24.05 -23.19
C GLY A 316 14.92 22.87 -24.07
N SER A 317 15.40 22.86 -25.31
CA SER A 317 15.09 21.80 -26.30
C SER A 317 15.71 20.43 -25.99
N GLU A 318 16.70 20.38 -25.09
CA GLU A 318 17.34 19.13 -24.67
C GLU A 318 16.57 18.43 -23.54
N LEU A 319 15.56 19.09 -22.94
CA LEU A 319 14.72 18.47 -21.92
C LEU A 319 14.06 17.19 -22.46
N ARG A 320 14.24 16.11 -21.73
CA ARG A 320 13.49 14.85 -21.85
C ARG A 320 12.84 14.61 -20.50
N GLN A 321 11.52 14.67 -20.46
CA GLN A 321 10.76 14.53 -19.22
C GLN A 321 9.71 13.46 -19.38
N LEU A 322 9.65 12.55 -18.40
CA LEU A 322 8.58 11.60 -18.19
C LEU A 322 7.83 12.02 -16.92
N ILE A 323 6.51 12.10 -17.00
CA ILE A 323 5.65 12.36 -15.85
C ILE A 323 4.86 11.08 -15.58
N LEU A 324 5.16 10.41 -14.47
CA LEU A 324 4.44 9.24 -14.02
C LEU A 324 3.29 9.67 -13.11
N THR A 325 2.08 9.21 -13.40
CA THR A 325 0.87 9.52 -12.63
C THR A 325 0.16 8.22 -12.25
N ASP A 326 -0.39 8.16 -11.04
CA ASP A 326 -1.05 6.96 -10.50
C ASP A 326 -2.22 6.45 -11.35
N PHE A 327 -2.90 7.34 -12.08
CA PHE A 327 -4.06 6.99 -12.91
C PHE A 327 -4.12 7.85 -14.19
N ILE A 328 -4.15 7.19 -15.35
CA ILE A 328 -4.64 7.79 -16.59
C ILE A 328 -6.13 7.48 -16.65
N ARG A 329 -6.99 8.49 -16.79
CA ARG A 329 -8.42 8.20 -16.96
C ARG A 329 -8.64 7.52 -18.31
N LYS A 330 -9.48 6.48 -18.36
CA LYS A 330 -9.79 5.73 -19.61
C LYS A 330 -10.22 6.61 -20.79
N ASP A 331 -10.86 7.75 -20.52
CA ASP A 331 -11.26 8.71 -21.57
C ASP A 331 -10.09 9.50 -22.16
N PHE A 332 -8.90 9.46 -21.55
CA PHE A 332 -7.67 10.08 -22.05
C PHE A 332 -6.75 9.11 -22.79
N GLU A 333 -7.07 7.81 -22.78
CA GLU A 333 -6.30 6.76 -23.47
C GLU A 333 -6.20 7.04 -24.98
N VAL A 334 -7.29 7.50 -25.59
CA VAL A 334 -7.36 7.89 -27.02
C VAL A 334 -6.50 9.10 -27.39
N HIS A 335 -5.93 9.79 -26.40
CA HIS A 335 -5.12 10.98 -26.58
C HIS A 335 -3.64 10.76 -26.25
N LEU A 336 -3.25 9.55 -25.83
CA LEU A 336 -1.85 9.18 -25.63
C LEU A 336 -1.11 9.16 -26.97
N GLY A 337 0.09 9.76 -27.00
CA GLY A 337 0.94 9.80 -28.19
C GLY A 337 0.45 10.70 -29.34
N ASN A 338 -0.65 11.44 -29.19
CA ASN A 338 -1.17 12.31 -30.24
C ASN A 338 -0.52 13.72 -30.18
N PRO A 339 0.36 14.09 -31.13
CA PRO A 339 1.04 15.38 -31.13
C PRO A 339 0.13 16.58 -31.40
N GLU A 340 -1.13 16.36 -31.80
CA GLU A 340 -2.10 17.43 -32.11
C GLU A 340 -3.02 17.76 -30.92
N VAL A 341 -2.97 17.01 -29.82
CA VAL A 341 -3.80 17.28 -28.64
C VAL A 341 -3.14 18.38 -27.80
N GLN A 342 -3.67 19.60 -27.92
CA GLN A 342 -3.35 20.67 -26.97
C GLN A 342 -4.20 20.51 -25.71
N TYR A 343 -3.55 20.15 -24.60
CA TYR A 343 -4.18 20.10 -23.28
C TYR A 343 -4.41 21.54 -22.80
N SER A 344 -5.67 21.99 -22.79
CA SER A 344 -6.08 23.32 -22.30
C SER A 344 -6.36 23.35 -20.80
#